data_AF-A0A0D3JPK5-F1
#
_entry.id   AF-A0A0D3JPK5-F1
#
_cell.length_a   1.000
_cell.length_b   1.000
_cell.length_c   1.000
_cell.angle_alpha   90.00
_cell.angle_beta   90.00
_cell.angle_gamma   90.00
#
_symmetry.space_group_name_H-M   'P 1'
#
loop_
_entity.id
_entity.type
_entity.pdbx_description
1 polymer ?
#
loop_
_entity_poly.entity_id
_entity_poly.type
_entity_poly.pdbx_seq_one_letter_code
_entity_poly.pdbx_strand_id
1 'polypeptide(L)'
;ELLAEVEAEKRAKGKKGKKKKKGGGAGVAGPSQESEEGTEAPSEADAAEAAKKAEEERLLLLLETLTEERIRFGITAESQAAASAEVAEAARLAEEAEAAEEEADAEEEAEAVAEAAEADAEAAQAESRAAEEAAEAALEKATAALEEAKAAREGREAAREEAAAATEARRAAAVAARARATAARMAAEAAQRS
;
A
#
# COMPACT_ATOMS: atom_id res chain seq x y z
N GLU A 1 12.29 6.20 -22.36
CA GLU A 1 11.33 6.88 -23.25
C GLU A 1 11.77 8.33 -23.37
N LEU A 2 12.07 8.74 -24.60
CA LEU A 2 12.77 9.98 -24.93
C LEU A 2 11.74 11.03 -25.36
N LEU A 3 11.87 12.25 -24.83
CA LEU A 3 11.70 13.51 -25.55
C LEU A 3 10.49 13.55 -26.50
N ALA A 4 9.28 13.73 -25.95
CA ALA A 4 8.17 14.26 -26.74
C ALA A 4 8.40 15.75 -26.97
N GLU A 5 9.22 16.01 -27.97
CA GLU A 5 9.51 17.30 -28.58
C GLU A 5 8.26 18.16 -28.77
N VAL A 6 8.40 19.39 -28.29
CA VAL A 6 7.81 20.59 -28.87
C VAL A 6 8.27 20.70 -30.34
N GLU A 7 7.31 20.96 -31.23
CA GLU A 7 7.42 21.55 -32.59
C GLU A 7 6.85 20.73 -33.75
N ALA A 8 5.53 20.85 -33.92
CA ALA A 8 4.89 21.07 -35.22
C ALA A 8 3.55 21.74 -34.91
N GLU A 9 3.04 22.77 -35.58
CA GLU A 9 3.49 23.58 -36.69
C GLU A 9 2.39 24.67 -36.79
N LYS A 10 2.80 25.92 -36.97
CA LYS A 10 1.88 27.04 -37.28
C LYS A 10 1.16 26.77 -38.61
N ARG A 11 -0.15 27.02 -38.71
CA ARG A 11 -0.85 27.90 -39.69
C ARG A 11 -2.29 27.48 -40.01
N ALA A 12 -3.04 28.49 -40.46
CA ALA A 12 -4.37 28.49 -41.10
C ALA A 12 -5.55 28.61 -40.11
N LYS A 13 -6.08 29.82 -39.84
CA LYS A 13 -6.86 30.68 -40.77
C LYS A 13 -7.99 29.89 -41.44
N GLY A 14 -9.17 29.89 -40.81
CA GLY A 14 -10.32 29.11 -41.28
C GLY A 14 -11.67 29.69 -40.85
N LYS A 15 -12.00 30.87 -41.37
CA LYS A 15 -13.29 31.56 -41.35
C LYS A 15 -14.47 30.60 -41.61
N LYS A 16 -15.35 30.38 -40.64
CA LYS A 16 -16.61 29.63 -40.82
C LYS A 16 -17.75 30.27 -40.02
N GLY A 17 -18.48 31.16 -40.68
CA GLY A 17 -19.69 31.81 -40.18
C GLY A 17 -20.63 32.12 -41.34
N LYS A 18 -21.10 31.06 -42.00
CA LYS A 18 -21.99 31.09 -43.17
C LYS A 18 -23.44 31.29 -42.69
N LYS A 19 -24.01 32.48 -42.92
CA LYS A 19 -25.40 32.75 -43.35
C LYS A 19 -25.83 34.15 -42.91
N LYS A 20 -26.06 35.05 -43.87
CA LYS A 20 -27.35 35.74 -43.99
C LYS A 20 -27.58 36.17 -45.44
N LYS A 21 -28.87 36.34 -45.71
CA LYS A 21 -29.62 36.14 -46.95
C LYS A 21 -29.24 37.12 -48.06
N LYS A 22 -29.22 36.62 -49.31
CA LYS A 22 -29.30 37.43 -50.53
C LYS A 22 -30.69 38.05 -50.67
N GLY A 23 -30.72 39.26 -51.23
CA GLY A 23 -31.85 39.92 -51.88
C GLY A 23 -31.71 41.42 -51.67
N GLY A 24 -31.51 42.28 -52.66
CA GLY A 24 -31.54 42.15 -54.12
C GLY A 24 -31.92 43.54 -54.68
N GLY A 25 -31.30 43.94 -55.81
CA GLY A 25 -31.75 45.03 -56.72
C GLY A 25 -31.57 46.47 -56.21
N ALA A 26 -30.61 47.25 -56.71
CA ALA A 26 -30.55 47.92 -58.01
C ALA A 26 -31.58 49.07 -58.19
N GLY A 27 -31.05 50.29 -58.37
CA GLY A 27 -31.79 51.54 -58.63
C GLY A 27 -30.82 52.74 -58.56
N VAL A 28 -29.95 52.94 -59.56
CA VAL A 28 -30.11 53.91 -60.67
C VAL A 28 -29.76 55.37 -60.27
N ALA A 29 -28.60 55.80 -60.76
CA ALA A 29 -28.20 57.10 -61.33
C ALA A 29 -28.75 58.45 -60.80
N GLY A 30 -27.81 59.36 -60.53
CA GLY A 30 -28.01 60.82 -60.59
C GLY A 30 -26.80 61.63 -60.08
N PRO A 31 -26.15 62.49 -60.90
CA PRO A 31 -25.04 63.36 -60.49
C PRO A 31 -25.52 64.78 -60.13
N SER A 32 -25.13 65.31 -58.96
CA SER A 32 -25.22 66.73 -58.60
C SER A 32 -24.16 67.02 -57.53
N GLN A 33 -23.11 67.78 -57.89
CA GLN A 33 -22.92 69.18 -57.51
C GLN A 33 -22.84 69.42 -55.99
N GLU A 34 -21.59 69.64 -55.59
CA GLU A 34 -21.08 70.50 -54.51
C GLU A 34 -22.09 71.08 -53.52
N SER A 35 -21.94 70.67 -52.26
CA SER A 35 -22.31 71.46 -51.10
C SER A 35 -21.16 71.38 -50.10
N GLU A 36 -20.49 72.52 -49.96
CA GLU A 36 -20.07 73.09 -48.68
C GLU A 36 -19.29 72.20 -47.69
N GLU A 37 -18.07 72.68 -47.46
CA GLU A 37 -17.63 73.08 -46.12
C GLU A 37 -17.41 71.94 -45.12
N GLY A 38 -16.12 71.67 -44.91
CA GLY A 38 -15.62 70.65 -44.01
C GLY A 38 -16.20 70.75 -42.61
N THR A 39 -16.96 69.73 -42.23
CA THR A 39 -17.07 69.26 -40.85
C THR A 39 -17.48 67.80 -40.93
N GLU A 40 -16.53 66.93 -41.31
CA GLU A 40 -16.67 65.50 -41.06
C GLU A 40 -16.86 65.33 -39.55
N ALA A 41 -17.98 64.72 -39.14
CA ALA A 41 -18.14 64.25 -37.78
C ALA A 41 -16.96 63.32 -37.44
N PRO A 42 -16.38 63.41 -36.22
CA PRO A 42 -15.26 62.54 -35.86
C PRO A 42 -15.64 61.09 -36.11
N SER A 43 -14.81 60.37 -36.87
CA SER A 43 -15.06 58.98 -37.18
C SER A 43 -15.02 58.15 -35.89
N GLU A 44 -15.62 56.95 -35.90
CA GLU A 44 -15.52 56.02 -34.76
C GLU A 44 -14.06 55.72 -34.38
N ALA A 45 -13.14 55.79 -35.34
CA ALA A 45 -11.70 55.67 -35.12
C ALA A 45 -11.14 56.88 -34.34
N ASP A 46 -11.58 58.10 -34.65
CA ASP A 46 -11.16 59.32 -33.94
C ASP A 46 -11.67 59.33 -32.49
N ALA A 47 -12.89 58.85 -32.27
CA ALA A 47 -13.45 58.70 -30.92
C ALA A 47 -12.68 57.66 -30.08
N ALA A 48 -12.25 56.55 -30.70
CA ALA A 48 -11.43 55.54 -30.04
C ALA A 48 -10.01 56.03 -29.73
N GLU A 49 -9.42 56.84 -30.60
CA GLU A 49 -8.11 57.46 -30.34
C GLU A 49 -8.20 58.52 -29.23
N ALA A 50 -9.25 59.32 -29.21
CA ALA A 50 -9.50 60.28 -28.14
C ALA A 50 -9.70 59.59 -26.78
N ALA A 51 -10.42 58.46 -26.74
CA ALA A 51 -10.58 57.68 -25.51
C ALA A 51 -9.24 57.13 -24.99
N LYS A 52 -8.37 56.63 -25.88
CA LYS A 52 -7.02 56.20 -25.49
C LYS A 52 -6.17 57.33 -24.94
N LYS A 53 -6.18 58.51 -25.56
CA LYS A 53 -5.46 59.68 -25.06
C LYS A 53 -5.96 60.12 -23.68
N ALA A 54 -7.28 60.10 -23.47
CA ALA A 54 -7.86 60.38 -22.16
C ALA A 54 -7.45 59.35 -21.09
N GLU A 55 -7.31 58.07 -21.45
CA GLU A 55 -6.79 57.03 -20.56
C GLU A 55 -5.29 57.21 -20.26
N GLU A 56 -4.47 57.59 -21.25
CA GLU A 56 -3.05 57.89 -21.07
C GLU A 56 -2.83 59.08 -20.12
N GLU A 57 -3.57 60.18 -20.31
CA GLU A 57 -3.53 61.34 -19.40
C GLU A 57 -3.91 60.97 -17.96
N ARG A 58 -4.94 60.12 -17.81
CA ARG A 58 -5.34 59.60 -16.51
C ARG A 58 -4.24 58.75 -15.85
N LEU A 59 -3.55 57.91 -16.63
CA LEU A 59 -2.43 57.09 -16.13
C LEU A 59 -1.23 57.95 -15.72
N LEU A 60 -0.92 59.00 -16.47
CA LEU A 60 0.17 59.92 -16.14
C LEU A 60 -0.11 60.66 -14.82
N LEU A 61 -1.33 61.18 -14.64
CA LEU A 61 -1.76 61.80 -13.38
C LEU A 61 -1.69 60.80 -12.20
N LEU A 62 -2.06 59.55 -12.43
CA LEU A 62 -1.95 58.49 -11.41
C LEU A 62 -0.48 58.20 -11.04
N LEU A 63 0.43 58.17 -12.01
CA LEU A 63 1.85 57.94 -11.75
C LEU A 63 2.49 59.09 -10.96
N GLU A 64 2.11 60.33 -11.26
CA GLU A 64 2.55 61.51 -10.52
C GLU A 64 2.10 61.43 -9.06
N THR A 65 0.79 61.24 -8.83
CA THR A 65 0.23 61.11 -7.47
C THR A 65 0.85 59.94 -6.69
N LEU A 66 1.03 58.77 -7.29
CA LEU A 66 1.68 57.62 -6.63
C LEU A 66 3.17 57.89 -6.30
N THR A 67 3.87 58.64 -7.14
CA THR A 67 5.28 58.99 -6.89
C THR A 67 5.41 59.96 -5.72
N GLU A 68 4.51 60.94 -5.62
CA GLU A 68 4.44 61.84 -4.47
C GLU A 68 4.12 61.11 -3.17
N GLU A 69 3.14 60.21 -3.18
CA GLU A 69 2.81 59.38 -2.01
C GLU A 69 4.00 58.50 -1.62
N ARG A 70 4.68 57.88 -2.59
CA ARG A 70 5.88 57.05 -2.33
C ARG A 70 6.95 57.83 -1.58
N ILE A 71 7.22 59.07 -2.01
CA ILE A 71 8.16 59.97 -1.33
C ILE A 71 7.66 60.34 0.06
N ARG A 72 6.36 60.66 0.19
CA ARG A 72 5.73 61.00 1.47
C ARG A 72 5.82 59.87 2.50
N PHE A 73 5.65 58.62 2.07
CA PHE A 73 5.83 57.44 2.90
C PHE A 73 7.30 57.03 3.08
N GLY A 74 8.25 57.72 2.44
CA GLY A 74 9.67 57.38 2.51
C GLY A 74 10.02 56.05 1.85
N ILE A 75 9.16 55.54 0.96
CA ILE A 75 9.38 54.26 0.27
C ILE A 75 10.45 54.49 -0.80
N THR A 76 11.62 53.90 -0.59
CA THR A 76 12.69 53.88 -1.58
C THR A 76 12.59 52.61 -2.41
N ALA A 77 13.24 52.59 -3.57
CA ALA A 77 13.39 51.36 -4.35
C ALA A 77 14.08 50.26 -3.52
N GLU A 78 15.02 50.65 -2.64
CA GLU A 78 15.71 49.76 -1.72
C GLU A 78 14.77 49.17 -0.66
N SER A 79 13.93 50.00 0.00
CA SER A 79 12.98 49.50 1.00
C SER A 79 11.90 48.61 0.38
N GLN A 80 11.47 48.90 -0.85
CA GLN A 80 10.53 48.07 -1.59
C GLN A 80 11.17 46.73 -1.99
N ALA A 81 12.42 46.74 -2.44
CA ALA A 81 13.17 45.52 -2.76
C ALA A 81 13.40 44.66 -1.51
N ALA A 82 13.75 45.28 -0.38
CA ALA A 82 13.92 44.60 0.90
C ALA A 82 12.61 43.93 1.37
N ALA A 83 11.48 44.66 1.34
CA ALA A 83 10.18 44.08 1.68
C ALA A 83 9.78 42.93 0.75
N SER A 84 10.09 43.04 -0.55
CA SER A 84 9.82 41.96 -1.52
C SER A 84 10.71 40.73 -1.28
N ALA A 85 11.97 40.94 -0.88
CA ALA A 85 12.89 39.87 -0.52
C ALA A 85 12.45 39.16 0.76
N GLU A 86 11.99 39.89 1.78
CA GLU A 86 11.46 39.33 3.02
C GLU A 86 10.21 38.46 2.76
N VAL A 87 9.30 38.92 1.90
CA VAL A 87 8.13 38.11 1.50
C VAL A 87 8.55 36.84 0.75
N ALA A 88 9.57 36.93 -0.11
CA ALA A 88 10.08 35.75 -0.82
C ALA A 88 10.80 34.76 0.12
N GLU A 89 11.52 35.25 1.12
CA GLU A 89 12.14 34.43 2.16
C GLU A 89 11.10 33.76 3.05
N ALA A 90 10.09 34.51 3.50
CA ALA A 90 8.98 33.97 4.27
C ALA A 90 8.21 32.88 3.50
N ALA A 91 8.01 33.06 2.19
CA ALA A 91 7.38 32.04 1.34
C ALA A 91 8.22 30.76 1.26
N ARG A 92 9.55 30.87 1.14
CA ARG A 92 10.45 29.70 1.14
C ARG A 92 10.47 28.99 2.49
N LEU A 93 10.53 29.73 3.58
CA LEU A 93 10.49 29.15 4.93
C LEU A 93 9.15 28.47 5.22
N ALA A 94 8.04 29.00 4.70
CA ALA A 94 6.74 28.36 4.81
C ALA A 94 6.70 27.02 4.05
N GLU A 95 7.24 26.98 2.83
CA GLU A 95 7.37 25.74 2.05
C GLU A 95 8.30 24.72 2.73
N GLU A 96 9.43 25.16 3.28
CA GLU A 96 10.35 24.30 4.03
C GLU A 96 9.70 23.74 5.31
N ALA A 97 8.92 24.57 6.02
CA ALA A 97 8.19 24.12 7.21
C ALA A 97 7.12 23.09 6.87
N GLU A 98 6.36 23.28 5.78
CA GLU A 98 5.37 22.32 5.30
C GLU A 98 6.04 21.00 4.89
N ALA A 99 7.17 21.05 4.17
CA ALA A 99 7.93 19.87 3.80
C ALA A 99 8.49 19.12 5.02
N ALA A 100 8.95 19.84 6.04
CA ALA A 100 9.45 19.23 7.28
C ALA A 100 8.33 18.59 8.11
N GLU A 101 7.12 19.16 8.10
CA GLU A 101 5.94 18.57 8.73
C GLU A 101 5.52 17.27 8.00
N GLU A 102 5.49 17.28 6.67
CA GLU A 102 5.20 16.07 5.88
C GLU A 102 6.24 14.96 6.10
N GLU A 103 7.52 15.31 6.20
CA GLU A 103 8.59 14.34 6.51
C GLU A 103 8.42 13.75 7.92
N ALA A 104 8.11 14.59 8.93
CA ALA A 104 7.87 14.12 10.30
C ALA A 104 6.64 13.20 10.40
N ASP A 105 5.54 13.55 9.72
CA ASP A 105 4.34 12.71 9.66
C ASP A 105 4.65 11.35 9.00
N ALA A 106 5.43 11.35 7.90
CA ALA A 106 5.84 10.12 7.23
C ALA A 106 6.75 9.25 8.10
N GLU A 107 7.63 9.85 8.91
CA GLU A 107 8.45 9.14 9.89
C GLU A 107 7.60 8.52 11.00
N GLU A 108 6.63 9.25 11.56
CA GLU A 108 5.71 8.74 12.58
C GLU A 108 4.87 7.56 12.05
N GLU A 109 4.32 7.68 10.83
CA GLU A 109 3.60 6.58 10.19
C GLU A 109 4.50 5.35 9.97
N ALA A 110 5.74 5.56 9.53
CA ALA A 110 6.70 4.47 9.34
C ALA A 110 7.07 3.79 10.66
N GLU A 111 7.24 4.56 11.74
CA GLU A 111 7.50 4.04 13.09
C GLU A 111 6.31 3.21 13.59
N ALA A 112 5.08 3.70 13.44
CA ALA A 112 3.88 2.97 13.83
C ALA A 112 3.73 1.63 13.07
N VAL A 113 4.07 1.61 11.78
CA VAL A 113 4.07 0.38 10.98
C VAL A 113 5.17 -0.58 11.45
N ALA A 114 6.36 -0.06 11.80
CA ALA A 114 7.45 -0.88 12.32
C ALA A 114 7.11 -1.50 13.69
N GLU A 115 6.52 -0.72 14.61
CA GLU A 115 6.08 -1.21 15.92
C GLU A 115 5.00 -2.30 15.78
N ALA A 116 4.02 -2.10 14.88
CA ALA A 116 3.01 -3.11 14.60
C ALA A 116 3.62 -4.41 14.05
N ALA A 117 4.59 -4.30 13.14
CA ALA A 117 5.29 -5.47 12.60
C ALA A 117 6.14 -6.19 13.65
N GLU A 118 6.76 -5.46 14.59
CA GLU A 118 7.49 -6.04 15.72
C GLU A 118 6.55 -6.80 16.65
N ALA A 119 5.40 -6.21 17.01
CA ALA A 119 4.40 -6.88 17.84
C ALA A 119 3.87 -8.17 17.20
N ASP A 120 3.60 -8.16 15.89
CA ASP A 120 3.21 -9.37 15.15
C ASP A 120 4.32 -10.43 15.15
N ALA A 121 5.58 -10.01 14.99
CA ALA A 121 6.73 -10.93 15.02
C ALA A 121 6.94 -11.54 16.42
N GLU A 122 6.77 -10.76 17.49
CA GLU A 122 6.83 -11.25 18.87
C GLU A 122 5.72 -12.26 19.15
N ALA A 123 4.48 -11.97 18.72
CA ALA A 123 3.36 -12.88 18.85
C ALA A 123 3.61 -14.21 18.12
N ALA A 124 4.11 -14.16 16.88
CA ALA A 124 4.46 -15.35 16.11
C ALA A 124 5.57 -16.17 16.79
N GLN A 125 6.58 -15.52 17.38
CA GLN A 125 7.63 -16.22 18.13
C GLN A 125 7.08 -16.88 19.39
N ALA A 126 6.17 -16.22 20.12
CA ALA A 126 5.53 -16.79 21.31
C ALA A 126 4.71 -18.04 20.94
N GLU A 127 3.95 -17.99 19.86
CA GLU A 127 3.20 -19.15 19.35
C GLU A 127 4.13 -20.30 18.94
N SER A 128 5.23 -19.99 18.25
CA SER A 128 6.22 -21.01 17.85
C SER A 128 6.83 -21.71 19.07
N ARG A 129 7.22 -20.95 20.10
CA ARG A 129 7.77 -21.53 21.34
C ARG A 129 6.75 -22.40 22.06
N ALA A 130 5.50 -21.94 22.15
CA ALA A 130 4.43 -22.72 22.75
C ALA A 130 4.18 -24.04 21.98
N ALA A 131 4.26 -24.01 20.65
CA ALA A 131 4.13 -25.21 19.81
C ALA A 131 5.31 -26.18 20.01
N GLU A 132 6.54 -25.67 20.14
CA GLU A 132 7.74 -26.47 20.44
C GLU A 132 7.63 -27.14 21.81
N GLU A 133 7.28 -26.40 22.86
CA GLU A 133 7.08 -26.96 24.21
C GLU A 133 5.99 -28.04 24.23
N ALA A 134 4.89 -27.82 23.50
CA ALA A 134 3.83 -28.81 23.37
C ALA A 134 4.31 -30.07 22.63
N ALA A 135 5.13 -29.92 21.59
CA ALA A 135 5.72 -31.03 20.85
C ALA A 135 6.70 -31.83 21.72
N GLU A 136 7.58 -31.17 22.47
CA GLU A 136 8.51 -31.81 23.40
C GLU A 136 7.75 -32.61 24.48
N ALA A 137 6.72 -32.01 25.08
CA ALA A 137 5.89 -32.71 26.07
C ALA A 137 5.15 -33.92 25.46
N ALA A 138 4.74 -33.85 24.19
CA ALA A 138 4.14 -34.99 23.49
C ALA A 138 5.16 -36.11 23.22
N LEU A 139 6.39 -35.75 22.85
CA LEU A 139 7.48 -36.71 22.65
C LEU A 139 7.86 -37.41 23.96
N GLU A 140 7.97 -36.67 25.07
CA GLU A 140 8.24 -37.26 26.38
C GLU A 140 7.17 -38.30 26.75
N LYS A 141 5.88 -37.94 26.61
CA LYS A 141 4.77 -38.88 26.84
C LYS A 141 4.84 -40.11 25.93
N ALA A 142 5.17 -39.92 24.65
CA ALA A 142 5.29 -41.03 23.70
C ALA A 142 6.46 -41.96 24.08
N THR A 143 7.59 -41.41 24.53
CA THR A 143 8.73 -42.22 24.99
C THR A 143 8.38 -43.01 26.25
N ALA A 144 7.72 -42.39 27.23
CA ALA A 144 7.27 -43.08 28.43
C ALA A 144 6.29 -44.23 28.11
N ALA A 145 5.30 -43.98 27.22
CA ALA A 145 4.36 -45.02 26.79
C ALA A 145 5.05 -46.17 26.03
N LEU A 146 6.10 -45.87 25.26
CA LEU A 146 6.88 -46.88 24.54
C LEU A 146 7.70 -47.76 25.50
N GLU A 147 8.30 -47.18 26.53
CA GLU A 147 9.01 -47.94 27.58
C GLU A 147 8.05 -48.82 28.40
N GLU A 148 6.86 -48.30 28.75
CA GLU A 148 5.82 -49.10 29.40
C GLU A 148 5.37 -50.27 28.52
N ALA A 149 5.17 -50.02 27.21
CA ALA A 149 4.79 -51.06 26.26
C ALA A 149 5.87 -52.14 26.10
N LYS A 150 7.16 -51.76 26.12
CA LYS A 150 8.29 -52.71 26.14
C LYS A 150 8.27 -53.57 27.39
N ALA A 151 8.17 -52.96 28.57
CA ALA A 151 8.11 -53.69 29.84
C ALA A 151 6.91 -54.65 29.89
N ALA A 152 5.73 -54.22 29.41
CA ALA A 152 4.55 -55.07 29.31
C ALA A 152 4.74 -56.24 28.33
N ARG A 153 5.47 -56.02 27.23
CA ARG A 153 5.81 -57.08 26.27
C ARG A 153 6.74 -58.11 26.89
N GLU A 154 7.81 -57.67 27.55
CA GLU A 154 8.76 -58.55 28.23
C GLU A 154 8.07 -59.38 29.32
N GLY A 155 7.19 -58.76 30.12
CA GLY A 155 6.39 -59.49 31.12
C GLY A 155 5.47 -60.55 30.50
N ARG A 156 4.85 -60.27 29.34
CA ARG A 156 4.04 -61.25 28.61
C ARG A 156 4.87 -62.39 28.03
N GLU A 157 6.09 -62.11 27.60
CA GLU A 157 7.01 -63.12 27.09
C GLU A 157 7.43 -64.09 28.20
N ALA A 158 7.86 -63.56 29.35
CA ALA A 158 8.18 -64.37 30.54
C ALA A 158 6.99 -65.24 30.99
N ALA A 159 5.77 -64.68 31.03
CA ALA A 159 4.57 -65.44 31.38
C ALA A 159 4.26 -66.56 30.37
N ARG A 160 4.56 -66.37 29.08
CA ARG A 160 4.41 -67.40 28.05
C ARG A 160 5.46 -68.50 28.20
N GLU A 161 6.70 -68.17 28.50
CA GLU A 161 7.76 -69.15 28.77
C GLU A 161 7.42 -70.00 29.99
N GLU A 162 6.96 -69.38 31.09
CA GLU A 162 6.52 -70.10 32.28
C GLU A 162 5.34 -71.04 31.97
N ALA A 163 4.34 -70.55 31.23
CA ALA A 163 3.21 -71.37 30.81
C ALA A 163 3.65 -72.55 29.94
N ALA A 164 4.61 -72.35 29.02
CA ALA A 164 5.16 -73.42 28.19
C ALA A 164 5.85 -74.48 29.06
N ALA A 165 6.74 -74.08 29.98
CA ALA A 165 7.42 -74.99 30.90
C ALA A 165 6.42 -75.77 31.78
N ALA A 166 5.38 -75.10 32.30
CA ALA A 166 4.32 -75.75 33.07
C ALA A 166 3.54 -76.78 32.24
N THR A 167 3.26 -76.50 30.96
CA THR A 167 2.60 -77.46 30.08
C THR A 167 3.49 -78.66 29.75
N GLU A 168 4.79 -78.46 29.58
CA GLU A 168 5.76 -79.53 29.36
C GLU A 168 5.85 -80.45 30.59
N ALA A 169 5.97 -79.87 31.79
CA ALA A 169 5.96 -80.62 33.04
C ALA A 169 4.68 -81.45 33.22
N ARG A 170 3.52 -80.87 32.89
CA ARG A 170 2.22 -81.60 32.93
C ARG A 170 2.19 -82.75 31.92
N ARG A 171 2.73 -82.56 30.72
CA ARG A 171 2.83 -83.63 29.71
C ARG A 171 3.75 -84.75 30.18
N ALA A 172 4.92 -84.43 30.72
CA ALA A 172 5.85 -85.40 31.28
C ALA A 172 5.21 -86.21 32.43
N ALA A 173 4.52 -85.53 33.36
CA ALA A 173 3.79 -86.17 34.44
C ALA A 173 2.67 -87.10 33.93
N ALA A 174 1.92 -86.69 32.91
CA ALA A 174 0.88 -87.51 32.28
C ALA A 174 1.45 -88.77 31.61
N VAL A 175 2.60 -88.65 30.91
CA VAL A 175 3.31 -89.80 30.32
C VAL A 175 3.78 -90.76 31.42
N ALA A 176 4.40 -90.25 32.49
CA ALA A 176 4.83 -91.06 33.62
C ALA A 176 3.65 -91.78 34.31
N ALA A 177 2.51 -91.09 34.49
CA ALA A 177 1.30 -91.68 35.05
C ALA A 177 0.76 -92.81 34.16
N ARG A 178 0.75 -92.64 32.84
CA ARG A 178 0.36 -93.70 31.89
C ARG A 178 1.30 -94.91 32.00
N ALA A 179 2.61 -94.69 32.04
CA ALA A 179 3.60 -95.77 32.18
C ALA A 179 3.42 -96.55 33.50
N ARG A 180 3.14 -95.86 34.61
CA ARG A 180 2.81 -96.50 35.90
C ARG A 180 1.53 -97.32 35.81
N ALA A 181 0.48 -96.79 35.19
CA ALA A 181 -0.77 -97.51 34.99
C ALA A 181 -0.60 -98.76 34.12
N THR A 182 0.20 -98.69 33.05
CA THR A 182 0.51 -99.86 32.22
C THR A 182 1.32 -100.91 32.99
N ALA A 183 2.31 -100.50 33.79
CA ALA A 183 3.08 -101.42 34.62
C ALA A 183 2.20 -102.11 35.68
N ALA A 184 1.30 -101.36 36.32
CA ALA A 184 0.34 -101.93 37.27
C ALA A 184 -0.60 -102.96 36.61
N ARG A 185 -1.07 -102.71 35.38
CA ARG A 185 -1.87 -103.69 34.62
C ARG A 185 -1.09 -104.97 34.33
N MET A 186 0.14 -104.86 33.86
CA MET A 186 1.01 -106.01 33.59
C MET A 186 1.27 -106.83 34.87
N ALA A 187 1.51 -106.16 36.00
CA ALA A 187 1.71 -106.83 37.29
C ALA A 187 0.45 -107.56 37.78
N ALA A 188 -0.73 -106.95 37.62
CA ALA A 188 -2.00 -107.58 37.97
C ALA A 188 -2.30 -108.81 37.09
N GLU A 189 -2.04 -108.73 35.78
CA GLU A 189 -2.21 -109.85 34.85
C GLU A 189 -1.24 -111.00 35.17
N ALA A 190 0.00 -110.71 35.53
CA ALA A 190 0.97 -111.71 35.95
C ALA A 190 0.49 -112.45 37.22
N ALA A 191 -0.07 -111.73 38.20
CA ALA A 191 -0.61 -112.31 39.44
C ALA A 191 -1.87 -113.17 39.21
N GLN A 192 -2.63 -112.94 38.14
CA GLN A 192 -3.81 -113.77 37.80
C GLN A 192 -3.44 -115.09 37.11
N ARG A 193 -2.22 -115.20 36.57
CA ARG A 193 -1.73 -116.40 35.85
C ARG A 193 -0.89 -117.33 36.73
N SER A 194 -0.58 -116.93 37.95
CA SER A 194 0.10 -117.73 38.99
C SER A 194 -0.91 -118.42 39.91
#